data_AF-A0A0F6XZA8-F1
#
_entry.id   AF-A0A0F6XZA8-F1
#
_cell.length_a   1.000
_cell.length_b   1.000
_cell.length_c   1.000
_cell.angle_alpha   90.00
_cell.angle_beta   90.00
_cell.angle_gamma   90.00
#
_symmetry.space_group_name_H-M   'P 1'
#
loop_
_entity.id
_entity.type
_entity.pdbx_description
1 polymer ?
#
loop_
_entity_poly.entity_id
_entity_poly.type
_entity_poly.pdbx_seq_one_letter_code
_entity_poly.pdbx_strand_id
1 'polypeptide(L)' 'MKDKLKYHLEKANLYGMLAKFYEHMNPDKHIYYYKKHFYHEQKVVEYHKCMESSYSNYMYESC' A
#
# COMPACT_ATOMS: atom_id res chain seq x y z
N MET A 1 14.38 -2.06 1.13
CA MET A 1 13.12 -2.24 0.36
C MET A 1 12.04 -2.94 1.17
N LYS A 2 12.35 -4.06 1.87
CA LYS A 2 11.40 -4.73 2.78
C LYS A 2 10.81 -3.80 3.85
N ASP A 3 11.62 -2.91 4.43
CA ASP A 3 11.15 -1.97 5.46
C ASP A 3 10.16 -0.93 4.91
N LYS A 4 10.30 -0.53 3.63
CA LYS A 4 9.38 0.39 2.97
C LYS A 4 8.05 -0.30 2.64
N LEU A 5 8.10 -1.55 2.18
CA LEU A 5 6.89 -2.36 1.93
C LEU A 5 6.11 -2.57 3.23
N LYS A 6 6.79 -2.98 4.32
CA LYS A 6 6.20 -3.15 5.64
C LYS A 6 5.58 -1.84 6.15
N TYR A 7 6.31 -0.73 6.04
CA TYR A 7 5.80 0.59 6.42
C TYR A 7 4.49 0.95 5.69
N HIS A 8 4.43 0.75 4.37
CA HIS A 8 3.22 1.06 3.60
C HIS A 8 2.06 0.10 3.90
N LEU A 9 2.32 -1.19 4.14
CA LEU A 9 1.30 -2.13 4.58
C LEU A 9 0.69 -1.73 5.94
N GLU A 10 1.53 -1.40 6.92
CA GLU A 10 1.07 -0.97 8.24
C GLU A 10 0.23 0.33 8.17
N LYS A 11 0.67 1.30 7.36
CA LYS A 11 -0.08 2.55 7.14
C LYS A 11 -1.38 2.33 6.39
N ALA A 12 -1.40 1.50 5.34
CA ALA A 12 -2.62 1.16 4.61
C ALA A 12 -3.65 0.54 5.56
N ASN A 13 -3.23 -0.41 6.39
CA ASN A 13 -4.11 -1.06 7.35
C ASN A 13 -4.67 -0.06 8.38
N LEU A 14 -3.80 0.75 9.00
CA LEU A 14 -4.21 1.76 9.98
C LEU A 14 -5.24 2.75 9.41
N TYR A 15 -4.98 3.31 8.23
CA TYR A 15 -5.90 4.28 7.63
C TYR A 15 -7.18 3.63 7.11
N GLY A 16 -7.14 2.37 6.67
CA GLY A 16 -8.34 1.61 6.34
C GLY A 16 -9.25 1.41 7.55
N MET A 17 -8.67 1.05 8.71
CA MET A 17 -9.42 0.93 9.97
C MET A 17 -10.04 2.28 10.38
N LEU A 18 -9.29 3.38 10.30
CA LEU A 18 -9.80 4.71 10.63
C LEU A 18 -10.89 5.18 9.65
N ALA A 19 -10.73 4.93 8.35
CA ALA A 19 -11.73 5.27 7.35
C ALA A 19 -13.05 4.53 7.62
N LYS A 20 -12.97 3.22 7.92
CA LYS A 20 -14.13 2.41 8.27
C LYS A 20 -14.80 2.87 9.56
N PHE A 21 -14.01 3.24 10.57
CA PHE A 21 -14.56 3.81 11.81
C PHE A 21 -15.41 5.04 11.52
N TYR A 22 -14.94 5.97 10.68
CA TYR A 22 -15.67 7.19 10.38
C TYR A 22 -16.77 7.06 9.29
N GLU A 23 -16.93 5.91 8.65
CA GLU A 23 -17.77 5.69 7.46
C GLU A 23 -19.21 6.18 7.61
N HIS A 24 -19.82 5.97 8.79
CA HIS A 24 -21.19 6.40 9.08
C HIS A 24 -21.29 7.55 10.08
N MET A 25 -20.16 8.02 10.63
CA MET A 25 -20.12 9.06 11.65
C MET A 25 -19.70 10.42 11.12
N ASN A 26 -18.76 10.44 10.19
CA ASN A 26 -18.21 11.68 9.66
C ASN A 26 -17.67 11.45 8.24
N PRO A 27 -18.41 11.87 7.19
CA PRO A 27 -18.03 11.62 5.81
C PRO A 27 -16.71 12.30 5.42
N ASP A 28 -16.43 13.49 5.95
CA ASP A 28 -15.18 14.21 5.66
C ASP A 28 -13.96 13.47 6.20
N LYS A 29 -14.06 12.95 7.44
CA LYS A 29 -13.01 12.12 8.04
C LYS A 29 -12.87 10.79 7.33
N HIS A 30 -13.98 10.14 6.96
CA HIS A 30 -13.95 8.93 6.15
C HIS A 30 -13.15 9.16 4.86
N ILE A 31 -13.51 10.17 4.07
CA ILE A 31 -12.82 10.50 2.81
C ILE A 31 -11.35 10.84 3.06
N TYR A 32 -11.04 11.59 4.12
CA TYR A 32 -9.67 11.96 4.47
C TYR A 32 -8.78 10.73 4.73
N TYR A 33 -9.24 9.80 5.56
CA TYR A 33 -8.47 8.58 5.86
C TYR A 33 -8.49 7.60 4.69
N TYR A 34 -9.58 7.52 3.94
CA TYR A 34 -9.65 6.68 2.75
C TYR A 34 -8.63 7.10 1.68
N LYS A 35 -8.48 8.41 1.42
CA LYS A 35 -7.44 8.92 0.50
C LYS A 35 -6.03 8.50 0.92
N LYS A 36 -5.73 8.52 2.22
CA LYS A 36 -4.43 8.08 2.75
C LYS A 36 -4.23 6.57 2.67
N HIS A 37 -5.27 5.81 2.96
CA HIS A 37 -5.28 4.36 2.78
C HIS A 37 -4.95 4.00 1.34
N PHE A 38 -5.70 4.57 0.38
CA PHE A 38 -5.51 4.33 -1.05
C PHE A 38 -4.10 4.69 -1.54
N TYR A 39 -3.54 5.82 -1.09
CA TYR A 39 -2.15 6.18 -1.41
C TYR A 39 -1.15 5.09 -0.99
N HIS A 40 -1.32 4.52 0.20
CA HIS A 40 -0.42 3.48 0.67
C HIS A 40 -0.63 2.14 -0.01
N GLU A 41 -1.87 1.79 -0.39
CA GLU A 41 -2.13 0.61 -1.22
C GLU A 41 -1.43 0.71 -2.58
N GLN A 42 -1.50 1.87 -3.24
CA GLN A 42 -0.78 2.10 -4.49
C GLN A 42 0.74 1.89 -4.33
N LYS A 43 1.32 2.40 -3.23
CA LYS A 43 2.75 2.17 -2.94
C LYS A 43 3.06 0.69 -2.69
N VAL A 44 2.21 -0.05 -1.99
CA VAL A 44 2.38 -1.50 -1.81
C VAL A 44 2.42 -2.21 -3.17
N VAL A 45 1.50 -1.89 -4.08
CA VAL A 45 1.46 -2.46 -5.44
C VAL A 45 2.71 -2.10 -6.24
N GLU A 46 3.16 -0.84 -6.20
CA GLU A 46 4.40 -0.41 -6.86
C GLU A 46 5.61 -1.22 -6.36
N TYR A 47 5.77 -1.36 -5.04
CA TYR A 47 6.89 -2.12 -4.47
C TYR A 47 6.82 -3.59 -4.85
N HIS A 48 5.62 -4.21 -4.84
CA HIS A 48 5.46 -5.60 -5.24
C HIS A 48 5.88 -5.83 -6.69
N LYS A 49 5.40 -4.98 -7.61
CA LYS A 49 5.76 -5.05 -9.03
C LYS A 49 7.26 -4.85 -9.28
N CYS A 50 7.90 -3.93 -8.55
CA CYS A 50 9.36 -3.75 -8.62
C CYS A 50 10.11 -5.00 -8.15
N MET A 51 9.64 -5.66 -7.09
CA MET A 51 10.26 -6.90 -6.59
C MET A 51 10.08 -8.05 -7.59
N GLU A 52 8.91 -8.20 -8.19
CA GLU A 52 8.64 -9.21 -9.23
C GLU A 52 9.46 -8.97 -10.50
N SER A 53 9.54 -7.73 -10.98
CA SER A 53 10.33 -7.37 -12.16
C SER A 53 11.83 -7.60 -11.94
N SER A 54 12.32 -7.32 -10.73
CA SER A 54 13.71 -7.61 -10.36
C SER A 54 14.00 -9.11 -10.37
N TYR A 55 13.09 -9.94 -9.85
CA TYR A 55 13.21 -11.40 -9.89
C TYR A 55 13.17 -11.98 -11.31
N SER A 56 12.39 -11.38 -12.21
CA SER A 56 12.30 -11.84 -13.60
C SER A 56 13.58 -11.55 -14.41
N ASN A 57 14.31 -10.47 -14.09
CA ASN A 57 15.61 -10.17 -14.74
C ASN A 57 16.71 -11.15 -14.34
N TYR A 58 16.76 -11.60 -13.08
CA TYR A 58 17.75 -12.59 -12.64
C TYR A 58 17.58 -13.98 -13.29
N MET A 59 16.40 -14.28 -13.85
CA MET A 59 16.13 -15.55 -14.54
C MET A 59 16.46 -15.53 -16.05
N TYR A 60 16.65 -14.35 -16.65
CA TYR A 60 16.96 -14.21 -18.09
C TYR A 60 18.44 -13.92 -18.40
N GLU A 61 19.29 -13.66 -17.40
CA GLU A 61 20.75 -13.48 -17.56
C GLU A 61 21.57 -14.75 -17.27
N SER A 62 20.95 -15.92 -17.12
CA SER A 62 21.65 -17.22 -16.94
C SER A 62 21.55 -18.15 -18.16
N CYS A 63 21.35 -17.59 -19.36
CA CYS A 63 21.51 -18.33 -20.62
C CYS A 63 22.85 -18.02 -21.28
#